data_AF-A0A7V3X4Z1-F1
#
_entry.id   AF-A0A7V3X4Z1-F1
#
_cell.length_a   1.000
_cell.length_b   1.000
_cell.length_c   1.000
_cell.angle_alpha   90.00
_cell.angle_beta   90.00
_cell.angle_gamma   90.00
#
_symmetry.space_group_name_H-M   'P 1'
#
loop_
_entity.id
_entity.type
_entity.pdbx_description
1 polymer ?
#
loop_
_entity_poly.entity_id
_entity_poly.type
_entity_poly.pdbx_seq_one_letter_code
_entity_poly.pdbx_strand_id
1 'polypeptide(L)'
;MTEQRTRRRARGGGGAARRAERTAVRIEAAKYIERKIPNLEMLSEEALQTIERNAETVLEEVGVNFVDNPEALEIWRKAGAMIDGERVRIPRGLARKLCETAPSKFTQHARNPERNVEIGGDSLVLAPVYGPPFVRDATGGRRYATMEDFTKFVKLGYMSKYLHHSGGTVCEPTDVPVN
;
A
#
# COMPACT_ATOMS: atom_id res chain seq x y z
N MET A 1 49.89 43.16 -22.25
CA MET A 1 49.90 41.75 -22.69
C MET A 1 48.86 40.99 -21.90
N THR A 2 47.96 40.36 -22.63
CA THR A 2 46.92 39.37 -22.30
C THR A 2 47.48 38.21 -21.45
N GLU A 3 46.73 37.51 -20.59
CA GLU A 3 45.54 36.69 -20.89
C GLU A 3 44.66 36.46 -19.64
N GLN A 4 43.36 36.74 -19.76
CA GLN A 4 42.33 36.17 -18.89
C GLN A 4 41.87 34.83 -19.48
N ARG A 5 42.17 33.73 -18.78
CA ARG A 5 41.65 32.39 -19.10
C ARG A 5 40.12 32.37 -18.97
N THR A 6 39.44 32.40 -20.10
CA THR A 6 37.99 32.23 -20.19
C THR A 6 37.64 30.77 -19.92
N ARG A 7 37.07 30.49 -18.73
CA ARG A 7 36.45 29.17 -18.44
C ARG A 7 35.24 29.00 -19.37
N ARG A 8 35.37 28.11 -20.37
CA ARG A 8 34.25 27.65 -21.20
C ARG A 8 33.18 27.03 -20.29
N ARG A 9 32.03 27.69 -20.15
CA ARG A 9 30.79 27.08 -19.64
C ARG A 9 30.36 26.00 -20.63
N ALA A 10 30.49 24.73 -20.24
CA ALA A 10 29.95 23.61 -20.99
C ALA A 10 28.41 23.68 -21.00
N ARG A 11 27.84 24.25 -22.05
CA ARG A 11 26.41 24.08 -22.40
C ARG A 11 26.24 22.66 -22.96
N GLY A 12 25.94 21.69 -22.10
CA GLY A 12 25.93 20.29 -22.54
C GLY A 12 25.13 19.33 -21.67
N GLY A 13 23.90 19.69 -21.29
CA GLY A 13 22.98 18.77 -20.57
C GLY A 13 21.69 18.46 -21.33
N GLY A 14 21.08 19.48 -21.94
CA GLY A 14 19.74 19.34 -22.53
C GLY A 14 19.67 18.47 -23.79
N GLY A 15 20.76 18.29 -24.54
CA GLY A 15 20.79 17.41 -25.71
C GLY A 15 20.82 15.92 -25.34
N ALA A 16 21.53 15.56 -24.27
CA ALA A 16 21.57 14.20 -23.75
C ALA A 16 20.25 13.83 -23.08
N ALA A 17 19.70 14.73 -22.25
CA ALA A 17 18.40 14.53 -21.60
C ALA A 17 17.25 14.35 -22.60
N ARG A 18 17.15 15.22 -23.63
CA ARG A 18 16.11 15.09 -24.68
C ARG A 18 16.27 13.83 -25.53
N ARG A 19 17.51 13.40 -25.81
CA ARG A 19 17.75 12.13 -26.50
C ARG A 19 17.33 10.95 -25.63
N ALA A 20 17.72 10.94 -24.36
CA ALA A 20 17.33 9.90 -23.40
C ALA A 20 15.80 9.82 -23.25
N GLU A 21 15.11 10.96 -23.17
CA GLU A 21 13.65 11.01 -23.11
C GLU A 21 12.99 10.43 -24.37
N ARG A 22 13.52 10.76 -25.56
CA ARG A 22 13.01 10.22 -26.84
C ARG A 22 13.26 8.73 -27.02
N THR A 23 14.36 8.21 -26.48
CA THR A 23 14.71 6.79 -26.60
C THR A 23 14.25 5.96 -25.41
N ALA A 24 13.69 6.57 -24.38
CA ALA A 24 13.22 5.87 -23.20
C ALA A 24 12.07 4.91 -23.58
N VAL A 25 12.16 3.67 -23.12
CA VAL A 25 11.07 2.71 -23.21
C VAL A 25 9.91 3.25 -22.39
N ARG A 26 8.81 3.61 -23.06
CA ARG A 26 7.57 4.02 -22.39
C ARG A 26 6.71 2.80 -22.17
N ILE A 27 6.46 2.50 -20.91
CA ILE A 27 5.53 1.46 -20.52
C ILE A 27 4.16 2.10 -20.35
N GLU A 28 3.25 1.73 -21.24
CA GLU A 28 1.85 2.10 -21.10
C GLU A 28 1.28 1.45 -19.83
N ALA A 29 0.60 2.24 -19.01
CA ALA A 29 -0.20 1.72 -17.93
C ALA A 29 -1.57 2.36 -17.95
N ALA A 30 -2.56 1.58 -17.55
CA ALA A 30 -3.89 2.07 -17.32
C ALA A 30 -3.94 2.91 -16.06
N LYS A 31 -4.84 3.90 -16.05
CA LYS A 31 -5.37 4.46 -14.81
C LYS A 31 -6.03 3.33 -14.02
N TYR A 32 -6.08 3.47 -12.69
CA TYR A 32 -6.91 2.61 -11.85
C TYR A 32 -8.36 2.56 -12.38
N ILE A 33 -9.06 1.46 -12.07
CA ILE A 33 -10.38 1.19 -12.62
C ILE A 33 -11.40 2.07 -11.89
N GLU A 34 -12.25 2.76 -12.64
CA GLU A 34 -13.45 3.42 -12.14
C GLU A 34 -14.65 2.54 -12.51
N ARG A 35 -15.25 1.89 -11.51
CA ARG A 35 -16.36 0.96 -11.73
C ARG A 35 -17.56 1.72 -12.29
N LYS A 36 -18.18 1.15 -13.34
CA LYS A 36 -19.43 1.65 -13.95
C LYS A 36 -20.63 0.73 -13.67
N ILE A 37 -20.44 -0.21 -12.75
CA ILE A 37 -21.43 -1.20 -12.34
C ILE A 37 -21.56 -1.15 -10.81
N PRO A 38 -22.75 -1.44 -10.27
CA PRO A 38 -22.95 -1.50 -8.82
C PRO A 38 -22.15 -2.65 -8.19
N ASN A 39 -22.01 -2.60 -6.86
CA ASN A 39 -21.55 -3.75 -6.10
C ASN A 39 -22.60 -4.88 -6.15
N LEU A 40 -22.11 -6.11 -6.04
CA LEU A 40 -22.98 -7.25 -5.79
C LEU A 40 -23.25 -7.33 -4.28
N GLU A 41 -24.48 -7.00 -3.89
CA GLU A 41 -24.94 -7.11 -2.50
C GLU A 41 -25.48 -8.53 -2.25
N MET A 42 -24.86 -9.26 -1.32
CA MET A 42 -25.23 -10.65 -0.99
C MET A 42 -26.01 -10.81 0.32
N LEU A 43 -26.03 -9.78 1.16
CA LEU A 43 -26.62 -9.82 2.50
C LEU A 43 -27.85 -8.90 2.55
N SER A 44 -28.87 -9.29 3.32
CA SER A 44 -29.98 -8.39 3.64
C SER A 44 -29.57 -7.37 4.71
N GLU A 45 -30.35 -6.31 4.84
CA GLU A 45 -30.13 -5.27 5.85
C GLU A 45 -30.15 -5.85 7.28
N GLU A 46 -31.07 -6.77 7.57
CA GLU A 46 -31.15 -7.42 8.89
C GLU A 46 -29.91 -8.28 9.19
N ALA A 47 -29.33 -8.91 8.16
CA ALA A 47 -28.11 -9.68 8.29
C ALA A 47 -26.90 -8.76 8.57
N LEU A 48 -26.80 -7.63 7.88
CA LEU A 48 -25.78 -6.61 8.14
C LEU A 48 -25.86 -6.09 9.58
N GLN A 49 -27.04 -5.65 10.03
CA GLN A 49 -27.26 -5.17 11.40
C GLN A 49 -26.93 -6.23 12.46
N THR A 50 -27.19 -7.50 12.16
CA THR A 50 -26.84 -8.61 13.05
C THR A 50 -25.32 -8.80 13.16
N ILE A 51 -24.59 -8.73 12.04
CA ILE A 51 -23.13 -8.80 12.03
C ILE A 51 -22.54 -7.61 12.80
N GLU A 52 -23.01 -6.39 12.54
CA GLU A 52 -22.51 -5.18 13.20
C GLU A 52 -22.71 -5.23 14.72
N ARG A 53 -23.92 -5.58 15.18
CA ARG A 53 -24.23 -5.71 16.61
C ARG A 53 -23.34 -6.76 17.30
N ASN A 54 -23.13 -7.90 16.65
CA ASN A 54 -22.30 -8.98 17.20
C ASN A 54 -20.81 -8.62 17.19
N ALA A 55 -20.33 -7.90 16.18
CA ALA A 55 -18.97 -7.38 16.16
C ALA A 55 -18.73 -6.43 17.34
N GLU A 56 -19.68 -5.53 17.62
CA GLU A 56 -19.61 -4.68 18.82
C GLU A 56 -19.61 -5.49 20.12
N THR A 57 -20.42 -6.56 20.22
CA THR A 57 -20.39 -7.47 21.38
C THR A 57 -18.99 -8.05 21.58
N VAL A 58 -18.36 -8.54 20.51
CA VAL A 58 -17.00 -9.09 20.58
C VAL A 58 -16.01 -8.03 21.04
N LEU A 59 -16.08 -6.81 20.50
CA LEU A 59 -15.17 -5.73 20.88
C LEU A 59 -15.32 -5.29 22.34
N GLU A 60 -16.55 -5.27 22.88
CA GLU A 60 -16.85 -4.87 24.25
C GLU A 60 -16.57 -5.98 25.27
N GLU A 61 -17.05 -7.21 25.01
CA GLU A 61 -17.05 -8.31 25.97
C GLU A 61 -15.82 -9.22 25.86
N VAL A 62 -15.18 -9.29 24.69
CA VAL A 62 -13.97 -10.10 24.47
C VAL A 62 -12.74 -9.20 24.32
N GLY A 63 -12.83 -8.17 23.50
CA GLY A 63 -11.73 -7.23 23.23
C GLY A 63 -10.63 -7.79 22.30
N VAL A 64 -9.57 -7.00 22.14
CA VAL A 64 -8.42 -7.27 21.26
C VAL A 64 -7.13 -7.07 22.05
N ASN A 65 -6.16 -7.97 21.89
CA ASN A 65 -4.85 -7.81 22.54
C ASN A 65 -3.93 -6.90 21.71
N PHE A 66 -3.30 -5.94 22.39
CA PHE A 66 -2.22 -5.11 21.87
C PHE A 66 -0.93 -5.48 22.63
N VAL A 67 -0.30 -6.57 22.17
CA VAL A 67 0.82 -7.24 22.85
C VAL A 67 2.10 -6.41 22.73
N ASP A 68 2.85 -6.31 23.84
CA ASP A 68 4.15 -5.62 23.93
C ASP A 68 4.12 -4.16 23.42
N ASN A 69 2.96 -3.48 23.53
CA ASN A 69 2.78 -2.12 23.01
C ASN A 69 2.11 -1.19 24.03
N PRO A 70 2.85 -0.70 25.05
CA PRO A 70 2.31 0.19 26.08
C PRO A 70 1.80 1.53 25.53
N GLU A 71 2.37 2.02 24.44
CA GLU A 71 1.92 3.26 23.79
C GLU A 71 0.51 3.11 23.22
N ALA A 72 0.24 2.00 22.49
CA ALA A 72 -1.09 1.73 21.96
C ALA A 72 -2.14 1.59 23.06
N LEU A 73 -1.81 0.92 24.18
CA LEU A 73 -2.71 0.78 25.32
C LEU A 73 -3.09 2.14 25.91
N GLU A 74 -2.15 3.09 25.98
CA GLU A 74 -2.41 4.43 26.49
C GLU A 74 -3.27 5.27 25.53
N ILE A 75 -3.06 5.13 24.22
CA ILE A 75 -3.92 5.77 23.21
C ILE A 75 -5.37 5.27 23.36
N TRP A 76 -5.56 3.96 23.52
CA TRP A 76 -6.89 3.37 23.73
C TRP A 76 -7.54 3.81 25.05
N ARG A 77 -6.76 3.88 26.14
CA ARG A 77 -7.23 4.39 27.43
C ARG A 77 -7.74 5.83 27.29
N LYS A 78 -6.98 6.70 26.63
CA LYS A 78 -7.38 8.09 26.36
C LYS A 78 -8.61 8.21 25.48
N ALA A 79 -8.79 7.27 24.55
CA ALA A 79 -9.98 7.19 23.71
C ALA A 79 -11.23 6.68 24.47
N GLY A 80 -11.09 6.20 25.70
CA GLY A 80 -12.19 5.71 26.54
C GLY A 80 -12.41 4.20 26.48
N ALA A 81 -11.46 3.43 25.94
CA ALA A 81 -11.50 1.98 26.03
C ALA A 81 -11.08 1.48 27.42
N MET A 82 -11.57 0.29 27.80
CA MET A 82 -11.18 -0.39 29.04
C MET A 82 -9.97 -1.28 28.77
N ILE A 83 -8.98 -1.22 29.65
CA ILE A 83 -7.71 -1.94 29.49
C ILE A 83 -7.55 -2.93 30.66
N ASP A 84 -7.35 -4.21 30.33
CA ASP A 84 -7.07 -5.29 31.26
C ASP A 84 -5.76 -6.00 30.84
N GLY A 85 -4.65 -5.67 31.50
CA GLY A 85 -3.32 -6.04 31.03
C GLY A 85 -3.05 -5.48 29.62
N GLU A 86 -2.87 -6.36 28.65
CA GLU A 86 -2.68 -6.02 27.23
C GLU A 86 -3.96 -6.10 26.39
N ARG A 87 -5.09 -6.41 27.03
CA ARG A 87 -6.38 -6.54 26.36
C ARG A 87 -7.14 -5.22 26.38
N VAL A 88 -7.55 -4.78 25.20
CA VAL A 88 -8.36 -3.59 24.97
C VAL A 88 -9.80 -4.01 24.70
N ARG A 89 -10.72 -3.60 25.57
CA ARG A 89 -12.18 -3.74 25.37
C ARG A 89 -12.75 -2.40 24.95
N ILE A 90 -13.41 -2.37 23.80
CA ILE A 90 -13.89 -1.15 23.16
C ILE A 90 -15.40 -1.04 23.41
N PRO A 91 -15.88 -0.05 24.19
CA PRO A 91 -17.30 0.16 24.41
C PRO A 91 -18.09 0.30 23.11
N ARG A 92 -19.36 -0.11 23.13
CA ARG A 92 -20.25 0.02 21.95
C ARG A 92 -20.29 1.45 21.44
N GLY A 93 -20.32 1.59 20.11
CA GLY A 93 -20.29 2.88 19.44
C GLY A 93 -18.91 3.58 19.43
N LEU A 94 -17.97 3.26 20.32
CA LEU A 94 -16.67 3.96 20.36
C LEU A 94 -15.88 3.74 19.06
N ALA A 95 -15.78 2.50 18.59
CA ALA A 95 -15.10 2.19 17.32
C ALA A 95 -15.71 2.98 16.15
N ARG A 96 -17.05 2.96 16.03
CA ARG A 96 -17.78 3.70 14.99
C ARG A 96 -17.53 5.21 15.10
N LYS A 97 -17.56 5.76 16.32
CA LYS A 97 -17.31 7.18 16.58
C LYS A 97 -15.92 7.62 16.15
N LEU A 98 -14.90 6.82 16.46
CA LEU A 98 -13.51 7.11 16.05
C LEU A 98 -13.36 7.07 14.52
N CYS A 99 -14.03 6.12 13.87
CA CYS A 99 -14.02 5.99 12.41
C CYS A 99 -14.69 7.17 11.66
N GLU A 100 -15.52 8.00 12.30
CA GLU A 100 -16.16 9.15 11.64
C GLU A 100 -15.14 10.17 11.09
N THR A 101 -13.92 10.19 11.64
CA THR A 101 -12.84 11.08 11.17
C THR A 101 -12.05 10.50 10.00
N ALA A 102 -12.28 9.22 9.64
CA ALA A 102 -11.58 8.57 8.54
C ALA A 102 -12.15 9.05 7.18
N PRO A 103 -11.28 9.43 6.23
CA PRO A 103 -11.74 9.85 4.91
C PRO A 103 -12.31 8.67 4.13
N SER A 104 -13.48 8.85 3.51
CA SER A 104 -14.08 7.84 2.63
C SER A 104 -13.37 7.70 1.28
N LYS A 105 -12.56 8.72 0.90
CA LYS A 105 -11.68 8.72 -0.27
C LYS A 105 -10.39 9.50 0.02
N PHE A 106 -9.27 9.03 -0.52
CA PHE A 106 -8.02 9.78 -0.50
C PHE A 106 -7.11 9.40 -1.68
N THR A 107 -6.18 10.29 -2.04
CA THR A 107 -5.19 10.04 -3.09
C THR A 107 -3.91 9.48 -2.49
N GLN A 108 -3.47 8.33 -3.00
CA GLN A 108 -2.12 7.84 -2.78
C GLN A 108 -1.21 8.38 -3.89
N HIS A 109 -0.23 9.19 -3.48
CA HIS A 109 0.67 9.87 -4.41
C HIS A 109 1.85 8.99 -4.83
N ALA A 110 2.08 8.91 -6.13
CA ALA A 110 3.23 8.24 -6.72
C ALA A 110 4.32 9.26 -7.09
N ARG A 111 5.57 8.78 -7.19
CA ARG A 111 6.71 9.60 -7.65
C ARG A 111 6.49 10.23 -9.04
N ASN A 112 5.76 9.52 -9.91
CA ASN A 112 5.20 10.09 -11.13
C ASN A 112 3.73 10.41 -10.83
N PRO A 113 3.30 11.68 -10.79
CA PRO A 113 1.91 12.05 -10.52
C PRO A 113 0.88 11.42 -11.47
N GLU A 114 1.27 11.05 -12.70
CA GLU A 114 0.41 10.32 -13.64
C GLU A 114 0.05 8.91 -13.15
N ARG A 115 0.78 8.41 -12.14
CA ARG A 115 0.57 7.11 -11.49
C ARG A 115 -0.08 7.24 -10.11
N ASN A 116 -0.59 8.43 -9.76
CA ASN A 116 -1.40 8.57 -8.55
C ASN A 116 -2.64 7.66 -8.64
N VAL A 117 -3.06 7.14 -7.49
CA VAL A 117 -4.28 6.32 -7.39
C VAL A 117 -5.21 6.90 -6.34
N GLU A 118 -6.52 6.77 -6.56
CA GLU A 118 -7.53 7.08 -5.55
C GLU A 118 -7.93 5.80 -4.82
N ILE A 119 -8.00 5.87 -3.49
CA ILE A 119 -8.48 4.79 -2.63
C ILE A 119 -9.86 5.17 -2.11
N GLY A 120 -10.85 4.30 -2.34
CA GLY A 120 -12.24 4.49 -1.89
C GLY A 120 -13.24 4.75 -3.04
N GLY A 121 -14.54 4.74 -2.70
CA GLY A 121 -15.63 4.91 -3.66
C GLY A 121 -15.69 3.81 -4.73
N ASP A 122 -15.77 4.25 -5.99
CA ASP A 122 -15.85 3.35 -7.15
C ASP A 122 -14.49 2.99 -7.77
N SER A 123 -13.41 3.44 -7.11
CA SER A 123 -12.03 3.16 -7.52
C SER A 123 -11.63 1.72 -7.14
N LEU A 124 -11.05 1.00 -8.10
CA LEU A 124 -10.44 -0.31 -7.90
C LEU A 124 -8.96 -0.26 -8.30
N VAL A 125 -8.09 -0.38 -7.30
CA VAL A 125 -6.63 -0.37 -7.43
C VAL A 125 -6.12 -1.79 -7.30
N LEU A 126 -5.26 -2.21 -8.22
CA LEU A 126 -4.68 -3.56 -8.24
C LEU A 126 -3.21 -3.45 -7.88
N ALA A 127 -2.79 -4.32 -6.95
CA ALA A 127 -1.42 -4.43 -6.47
C ALA A 127 -0.96 -5.89 -6.55
N PRO A 128 0.36 -6.14 -6.63
CA PRO A 128 0.91 -7.49 -6.54
C PRO A 128 0.61 -8.17 -5.20
N VAL A 129 0.92 -9.46 -5.16
CA VAL A 129 0.96 -10.29 -3.95
C VAL A 129 1.82 -9.64 -2.85
N TYR A 130 1.56 -9.99 -1.58
CA TYR A 130 2.29 -9.49 -0.42
C TYR A 130 2.63 -10.63 0.56
N GLY A 131 3.90 -10.75 0.95
CA GLY A 131 4.40 -11.64 2.01
C GLY A 131 4.97 -13.03 1.65
N PRO A 132 4.91 -13.58 0.42
CA PRO A 132 5.43 -14.94 0.19
C PRO A 132 6.94 -15.05 0.43
N PRO A 133 7.41 -15.96 1.30
CA PRO A 133 8.84 -16.20 1.46
C PRO A 133 9.41 -17.16 0.41
N PHE A 134 8.55 -17.77 -0.39
CA PHE A 134 8.94 -18.68 -1.46
C PHE A 134 8.53 -18.13 -2.81
N VAL A 135 9.40 -18.33 -3.80
CA VAL A 135 9.11 -18.10 -5.21
C VAL A 135 9.09 -19.43 -5.95
N ARG A 136 8.44 -19.42 -7.11
CA ARG A 136 8.44 -20.55 -8.03
C ARG A 136 8.70 -20.07 -9.44
N ASP A 137 9.66 -20.71 -10.11
CA ASP A 137 9.90 -20.54 -11.54
C ASP A 137 10.05 -21.91 -12.23
N ALA A 138 10.04 -21.91 -13.57
CA ALA A 138 10.04 -23.14 -14.36
C ALA A 138 11.35 -23.93 -14.27
N THR A 139 12.46 -23.29 -13.91
CA THR A 139 13.79 -23.90 -13.90
C THR A 139 14.21 -24.31 -12.48
N GLY A 140 14.03 -23.42 -11.51
CA GLY A 140 14.46 -23.55 -10.12
C GLY A 140 13.41 -24.11 -9.16
N GLY A 141 12.19 -24.39 -9.64
CA GLY A 141 11.12 -24.95 -8.79
C GLY A 141 10.76 -24.02 -7.63
N ARG A 142 10.33 -24.57 -6.49
CA ARG A 142 10.00 -23.81 -5.28
C ARG A 142 11.25 -23.59 -4.43
N ARG A 143 11.61 -22.35 -4.16
CA ARG A 143 12.77 -21.96 -3.35
C ARG A 143 12.48 -20.69 -2.55
N TYR A 144 13.30 -20.38 -1.56
CA TYR A 144 13.21 -19.10 -0.87
C TYR A 144 13.44 -17.93 -1.85
N ALA A 145 12.74 -16.83 -1.60
CA ALA A 145 12.89 -15.62 -2.40
C ALA A 145 14.16 -14.87 -2.03
N THR A 146 14.67 -14.13 -3.00
CA THR A 146 15.87 -13.28 -2.89
C THR A 146 15.53 -11.83 -3.24
N MET A 147 16.44 -10.89 -2.96
CA MET A 147 16.32 -9.49 -3.39
C MET A 147 16.29 -9.36 -4.92
N GLU A 148 16.91 -10.29 -5.64
CA GLU A 148 16.79 -10.35 -7.09
C GLU A 148 15.35 -10.66 -7.52
N ASP A 149 14.69 -11.62 -6.86
CA ASP A 149 13.29 -11.93 -7.13
C ASP A 149 12.38 -10.77 -6.78
N PHE A 150 12.62 -10.09 -5.65
CA PHE A 150 11.89 -8.88 -5.27
C PHE A 150 11.98 -7.83 -6.38
N THR A 151 13.21 -7.52 -6.83
CA THR A 151 13.46 -6.57 -7.92
C THR A 151 12.78 -7.00 -9.22
N LYS A 152 12.78 -8.31 -9.52
CA LYS A 152 12.13 -8.89 -10.69
C LYS A 152 10.61 -8.68 -10.63
N PHE A 153 9.97 -8.94 -9.49
CA PHE A 153 8.54 -8.68 -9.30
C PHE A 153 8.19 -7.19 -9.35
N VAL A 154 9.01 -6.30 -8.80
CA VAL A 154 8.81 -4.86 -8.94
C VAL A 154 8.85 -4.44 -10.41
N LYS A 155 9.83 -4.95 -11.18
CA LYS A 155 9.91 -4.70 -12.63
C LYS A 155 8.68 -5.24 -13.35
N LEU A 156 8.26 -6.49 -13.08
CA LEU A 156 7.06 -7.08 -13.68
C LEU A 156 5.80 -6.27 -13.33
N GLY A 157 5.67 -5.85 -12.07
CA GLY A 157 4.59 -4.98 -11.59
C GLY A 157 4.55 -3.66 -12.34
N TYR A 158 5.70 -2.99 -12.49
CA TYR A 158 5.83 -1.74 -13.24
C TYR A 158 5.50 -1.90 -14.74
N MET A 159 5.91 -3.03 -15.34
CA MET A 159 5.65 -3.36 -16.75
C MET A 159 4.19 -3.74 -17.02
N SER A 160 3.46 -4.17 -16.00
CA SER A 160 2.06 -4.58 -16.15
C SER A 160 1.16 -3.38 -16.38
N LYS A 161 0.37 -3.43 -17.46
CA LYS A 161 -0.59 -2.39 -17.81
C LYS A 161 -1.66 -2.20 -16.73
N TYR A 162 -2.02 -3.26 -16.00
CA TYR A 162 -3.17 -3.28 -15.10
C TYR A 162 -2.80 -3.36 -13.61
N LEU A 163 -1.51 -3.29 -13.27
CA LEU A 163 -1.10 -3.09 -11.89
C LEU A 163 -0.88 -1.61 -11.64
N HIS A 164 -1.72 -1.05 -10.78
CA HIS A 164 -1.80 0.39 -10.53
C HIS A 164 -0.86 0.81 -9.39
N HIS A 165 -0.55 -0.11 -8.47
CA HIS A 165 0.31 0.11 -7.32
C HIS A 165 1.44 -0.94 -7.30
N SER A 166 2.66 -0.56 -6.87
CA SER A 166 3.82 -1.46 -6.88
C SER A 166 3.78 -2.56 -5.82
N GLY A 167 2.85 -2.48 -4.86
CA GLY A 167 2.77 -3.37 -3.71
C GLY A 167 3.68 -2.92 -2.56
N GLY A 168 4.09 -3.88 -1.73
CA GLY A 168 5.08 -3.69 -0.68
C GLY A 168 6.04 -4.88 -0.67
N THR A 169 5.83 -5.82 0.23
CA THR A 169 6.64 -7.05 0.32
C THR A 169 6.23 -8.07 -0.74
N VAL A 170 6.53 -7.80 -2.02
CA VAL A 170 6.09 -8.64 -3.15
C VAL A 170 6.66 -10.07 -3.12
N CYS A 171 7.75 -10.27 -2.37
CA CYS A 171 8.21 -11.51 -1.78
C CYS A 171 9.13 -11.16 -0.59
N GLU A 172 9.43 -12.13 0.28
CA GLU A 172 10.36 -11.92 1.40
C GLU A 172 11.81 -12.23 0.97
N PRO A 173 12.71 -11.23 0.84
CA PRO A 173 14.09 -11.47 0.42
C PRO A 173 14.92 -12.06 1.56
N THR A 174 15.15 -13.38 1.52
CA THR A 174 15.84 -14.12 2.59
C THR A 174 17.37 -14.07 2.53
N ASP A 175 17.92 -13.48 1.47
CA ASP A 175 19.36 -13.27 1.25
C ASP A 175 19.87 -11.92 1.80
N VAL A 176 19.00 -11.16 2.47
CA VAL A 176 19.33 -9.89 3.13
C VAL A 176 19.11 -10.06 4.64
N PRO A 177 20.04 -9.60 5.50
CA PRO A 177 19.85 -9.61 6.95
C PRO A 177 18.57 -8.88 7.37
N VAL A 178 17.84 -9.45 8.33
CA VAL A 178 16.54 -8.94 8.77
C VAL A 178 16.67 -7.62 9.54
N ASN A 179 17.82 -7.29 10.12
CA ASN A 179 18.22 -5.98 10.66
C ASN A 179 19.73 -5.94 10.88
#